data_AF-A0A1T5AXI2-F1
#
_entry.id   AF-A0A1T5AXI2-F1
#
_cell.length_a   1.000
_cell.length_b   1.000
_cell.length_c   1.000
_cell.angle_alpha   90.00
_cell.angle_beta   90.00
_cell.angle_gamma   90.00
#
_symmetry.space_group_name_H-M   'P 1'
#
loop_
_entity.id
_entity.type
_entity.pdbx_description
1 polymer ?
#
loop_
_entity_poly.entity_id
_entity_poly.type
_entity_poly.pdbx_seq_one_letter_code
_entity_poly.pdbx_strand_id
1 'polypeptide(L)'
;MITLLLMFILSIVSMYYFFKLRKIDKTKSENLSSLIILTPVVNNLLPIEAELKDMIILFMFSLSIVLLRKGLKDEEKKKSFYISEKNNLKE
;
A
#
# COMPACT_ATOMS: atom_id res chain seq x y z
N MET A 1 15.01 -18.65 -5.27
CA MET A 1 13.80 -18.78 -6.12
C MET A 1 12.51 -18.46 -5.36
N ILE A 2 12.29 -18.98 -4.14
CA ILE A 2 11.10 -18.66 -3.31
C ILE A 2 10.94 -17.15 -3.07
N THR A 3 12.01 -16.44 -2.75
CA THR A 3 11.99 -14.99 -2.49
C THR A 3 11.48 -14.17 -3.68
N LEU A 4 11.88 -14.52 -4.90
CA LEU A 4 11.39 -13.89 -6.13
C LEU A 4 9.88 -14.13 -6.33
N LEU A 5 9.41 -15.35 -6.05
CA LEU A 5 8.00 -15.68 -6.14
C LEU A 5 7.16 -14.91 -5.11
N LEU A 6 7.67 -14.76 -3.88
CA LEU A 6 7.05 -13.93 -2.85
C LEU A 6 6.99 -12.46 -3.27
N MET A 7 8.10 -11.90 -3.77
CA MET A 7 8.12 -10.52 -4.27
C MET A 7 7.10 -10.31 -5.40
N PHE A 8 6.97 -11.27 -6.31
CA PHE A 8 5.99 -11.20 -7.40
C PHE A 8 4.54 -11.17 -6.87
N ILE A 9 4.21 -12.04 -5.91
CA ILE A 9 2.89 -12.06 -5.28
C ILE A 9 2.62 -10.74 -4.55
N LEU A 10 3.58 -10.25 -3.77
CA LEU A 10 3.45 -8.98 -3.04
C LEU A 10 3.26 -7.79 -3.98
N SER A 11 3.92 -7.79 -5.13
CA SER A 11 3.74 -6.77 -6.16
C SER A 11 2.31 -6.76 -6.71
N ILE A 12 1.76 -7.93 -7.07
CA ILE A 12 0.37 -8.06 -7.55
C ILE A 12 -0.62 -7.58 -6.48
N VAL A 13 -0.45 -8.02 -5.24
CA VAL A 13 -1.33 -7.64 -4.13
C VAL A 13 -1.26 -6.13 -3.86
N SER A 14 -0.06 -5.54 -3.87
CA SER A 14 0.12 -4.10 -3.74
C SER A 14 -0.61 -3.34 -4.84
N MET A 15 -0.49 -3.81 -6.09
CA MET A 15 -1.13 -3.18 -7.24
C MET A 15 -2.67 -3.24 -7.14
N TYR A 16 -3.22 -4.36 -6.68
CA TYR A 16 -4.66 -4.49 -6.42
C TYR A 16 -5.17 -3.44 -5.42
N TYR A 17 -4.53 -3.33 -4.25
CA TYR A 17 -4.95 -2.36 -3.24
C TYR A 17 -4.70 -0.90 -3.67
N PHE A 18 -3.64 -0.65 -4.43
CA PHE A 18 -3.38 0.65 -5.05
C PHE A 18 -4.53 1.07 -5.95
N PHE A 19 -4.93 0.24 -6.92
CA PHE A 19 -6.05 0.60 -7.81
C PHE A 19 -7.36 0.79 -7.06
N LYS A 20 -7.61 -0.04 -6.05
CA LYS A 20 -8.81 0.07 -5.24
C LYS A 20 -8.82 1.37 -4.41
N LEU A 21 -7.69 1.77 -3.81
CA LEU A 21 -7.56 3.03 -3.07
C LEU A 21 -7.63 4.24 -4.01
N ARG A 22 -6.99 4.18 -5.18
CA ARG A 22 -6.99 5.26 -6.19
C ARG A 22 -8.39 5.63 -6.66
N LYS A 23 -9.32 4.66 -6.74
CA LYS A 23 -10.72 4.93 -7.08
C LYS A 23 -11.46 5.74 -6.02
N ILE A 24 -10.98 5.73 -4.78
CA ILE A 24 -11.61 6.40 -3.64
C ILE A 24 -10.88 7.72 -3.34
N ASP A 25 -9.56 7.67 -3.21
CA ASP A 25 -8.69 8.80 -2.92
C ASP A 25 -7.38 8.66 -3.71
N LYS A 26 -7.30 9.41 -4.81
CA LYS A 26 -6.15 9.40 -5.72
C LYS A 26 -4.88 9.89 -5.02
N THR A 27 -4.96 10.95 -4.21
CA THR A 27 -3.81 11.57 -3.56
C THR A 27 -3.21 10.65 -2.50
N LYS A 28 -4.04 10.02 -1.66
CA LYS A 28 -3.54 9.02 -0.70
C LYS A 28 -2.91 7.82 -1.38
N SER A 29 -3.52 7.35 -2.48
CA SER A 29 -2.97 6.25 -3.25
C SER A 29 -1.61 6.60 -3.85
N GLU A 30 -1.45 7.80 -4.40
CA GLU A 30 -0.17 8.28 -4.96
C GLU A 30 0.90 8.41 -3.88
N ASN A 31 0.58 9.01 -2.73
CA ASN A 31 1.49 9.11 -1.59
C ASN A 31 1.96 7.73 -1.11
N LEU A 32 1.06 6.75 -0.98
CA LEU A 32 1.42 5.40 -0.56
C LEU A 32 2.16 4.61 -1.66
N SER A 33 1.93 4.91 -2.93
CA SER A 33 2.68 4.29 -4.03
C SER A 33 4.13 4.77 -4.14
N SER A 34 4.42 5.98 -3.64
CA SER A 34 5.79 6.50 -3.60
C SER A 34 6.73 5.60 -2.79
N LEU A 35 6.22 4.96 -1.73
CA LEU A 35 6.95 3.96 -0.94
C LEU A 35 7.38 2.76 -1.79
N ILE A 36 6.50 2.27 -2.67
CA ILE A 36 6.79 1.14 -3.56
C ILE A 36 7.83 1.56 -4.61
N ILE A 37 7.67 2.75 -5.21
CA ILE A 37 8.59 3.29 -6.24
C ILE A 37 9.97 3.62 -5.67
N LEU A 38 10.09 3.94 -4.38
CA LEU A 38 11.37 4.20 -3.72
C LEU A 38 12.12 2.92 -3.35
N THR A 39 11.46 1.78 -3.26
CA THR A 39 12.08 0.48 -2.93
C THR A 39 13.28 0.14 -3.82
N PRO A 40 13.22 0.27 -5.17
CA PRO A 40 14.37 0.04 -6.06
C PRO A 40 15.51 1.05 -5.86
N VAL A 41 15.19 2.28 -5.44
CA VAL A 41 16.18 3.33 -5.19
C VAL A 41 16.99 2.99 -3.94
N VAL A 42 16.30 2.60 -2.86
CA VAL A 42 16.93 2.08 -1.63
C VAL A 42 17.78 0.84 -1.94
N ASN A 43 17.28 -0.02 -2.82
CA ASN A 43 17.95 -1.24 -3.25
C ASN A 43 19.31 -0.97 -3.93
N ASN A 44 19.41 0.06 -4.76
CA ASN A 44 20.62 0.34 -5.56
C ASN A 44 21.63 1.24 -4.84
N LEU A 45 21.22 2.00 -3.83
CA LEU A 45 22.08 2.96 -3.13
C LEU A 45 22.78 2.40 -1.91
N LEU A 46 22.22 1.36 -1.28
CA LEU A 46 22.78 0.80 -0.05
C LEU A 46 23.78 -0.33 -0.35
N PRO A 47 25.05 -0.21 0.05
CA PRO A 47 26.07 -1.25 -0.13
C PRO A 47 25.91 -2.32 0.96
N ILE A 48 24.78 -3.02 0.92
CA ILE A 48 24.38 -4.03 1.89
C ILE A 48 24.48 -5.42 1.25
N GLU A 49 24.75 -6.43 2.08
CA GLU A 49 24.70 -7.85 1.70
C GLU A 49 23.38 -8.22 1.02
N ALA A 50 23.46 -9.08 0.00
CA ALA A 50 22.32 -9.44 -0.83
C ALA A 50 21.15 -10.06 -0.05
N GLU A 51 21.43 -10.87 0.98
CA GLU A 51 20.39 -11.50 1.81
C GLU A 51 19.62 -10.47 2.65
N LEU A 52 20.32 -9.54 3.28
CA LEU A 52 19.70 -8.48 4.07
C LEU A 52 18.90 -7.53 3.17
N LYS A 53 19.41 -7.26 1.97
CA LYS A 53 18.75 -6.46 0.94
C LYS A 53 17.41 -7.07 0.51
N ASP A 54 17.37 -8.37 0.24
CA ASP A 54 16.13 -9.09 -0.07
C ASP A 54 15.10 -9.03 1.08
N MET A 55 15.56 -9.16 2.34
CA MET A 55 14.68 -9.00 3.51
C MET A 55 14.10 -7.59 3.63
N ILE A 56 14.91 -6.55 3.39
CA ILE A 56 14.46 -5.16 3.40
C ILE A 56 13.40 -4.92 2.31
N ILE A 57 13.61 -5.44 1.10
CA ILE A 57 12.64 -5.33 0.01
C ILE A 57 11.32 -6.00 0.39
N LEU A 58 11.37 -7.23 0.90
CA LEU A 58 10.18 -7.97 1.36
C LEU A 58 9.43 -7.20 2.45
N PHE A 59 10.16 -6.60 3.39
CA PHE A 59 9.59 -5.77 4.44
C PHE A 59 8.90 -4.53 3.87
N MET A 60 9.54 -3.79 2.95
CA MET A 60 8.97 -2.60 2.32
C MET A 60 7.70 -2.91 1.52
N PHE A 61 7.69 -4.01 0.77
CA PHE A 61 6.50 -4.45 0.04
C PHE A 61 5.36 -4.83 1.00
N SER A 62 5.68 -5.60 2.05
CA SER A 62 4.69 -6.01 3.05
C SER A 62 4.08 -4.78 3.75
N LEU A 63 4.92 -3.83 4.15
CA LEU A 63 4.50 -2.58 4.77
C LEU A 63 3.61 -1.75 3.84
N SER A 64 3.98 -1.67 2.56
CA SER A 64 3.20 -0.94 1.55
C SER A 64 1.78 -1.51 1.40
N ILE A 65 1.64 -2.84 1.36
CA ILE A 65 0.32 -3.50 1.32
C ILE A 65 -0.50 -3.16 2.56
N VAL A 66 0.11 -3.24 3.75
CA VAL A 66 -0.57 -2.93 5.02
C VAL A 66 -1.07 -1.49 5.02
N LEU A 67 -0.24 -0.54 4.58
CA LEU A 67 -0.60 0.88 4.50
C LEU A 67 -1.72 1.12 3.49
N LEU A 68 -1.66 0.53 2.31
CA LEU A 68 -2.72 0.64 1.29
C LEU A 68 -4.04 0.08 1.81
N ARG A 69 -4.03 -1.09 2.45
CA ARG A 69 -5.21 -1.72 3.04
C ARG A 69 -5.79 -0.88 4.17
N LYS A 70 -4.94 -0.29 5.02
CA LYS A 70 -5.37 0.61 6.10
C LYS A 70 -6.01 1.88 5.52
N GLY A 71 -5.36 2.54 4.56
CA GLY A 71 -5.89 3.73 3.90
C GLY A 71 -7.27 3.49 3.28
N LEU A 72 -7.47 2.30 2.70
CA LEU A 72 -8.76 1.88 2.15
C LEU A 72 -9.84 1.76 3.22
N LYS A 73 -9.55 1.07 4.32
CA LYS A 73 -10.48 0.93 5.46
C LYS A 73 -10.83 2.27 6.09
N ASP A 74 -9.86 3.18 6.17
CA ASP A 74 -10.07 4.51 6.76
C ASP A 74 -11.04 5.35 5.90
N GLU A 75 -10.93 5.28 4.57
CA GLU A 75 -11.86 5.95 3.66
C GLU A 75 -13.25 5.27 3.63
N GLU A 76 -13.31 3.94 3.68
CA GLU A 76 -14.59 3.21 3.81
C GLU A 76 -15.34 3.63 5.09
N LYS A 77 -14.64 3.74 6.23
CA LYS A 77 -15.22 4.20 7.50
C LYS A 77 -15.69 5.65 7.47
N LYS A 78 -14.92 6.56 6.86
CA LYS A 78 -15.35 7.95 6.69
C LYS A 78 -16.64 8.05 5.89
N LYS A 79 -16.74 7.27 4.81
CA LYS A 79 -17.94 7.25 3.95
C LYS A 79 -19.16 6.72 4.70
N SER A 80 -19.03 5.68 5.53
CA SER A 80 -20.14 5.18 6.34
C SER A 80 -20.62 6.20 7.38
N PHE A 81 -19.69 6.96 7.97
CA PHE A 81 -20.03 7.99 8.94
C PHE A 81 -20.83 9.14 8.30
N TYR A 82 -20.38 9.59 7.12
CA TYR A 82 -21.05 10.64 6.35
C TYR A 82 -22.48 10.26 5.92
N ILE A 83 -22.71 8.98 5.59
CA ILE A 83 -24.03 8.46 5.25
C ILE A 83 -24.94 8.44 6.48
N SER A 84 -24.43 7.99 7.63
CA SER A 84 -25.17 7.98 8.89
C SER A 84 -25.59 9.38 9.32
N GLU A 85 -24.68 10.35 9.24
CA GLU A 85 -24.93 11.73 9.63
C GLU A 85 -25.98 12.40 8.72
N LYS A 86 -25.91 12.14 7.41
CA LYS A 86 -26.88 12.66 6.43
C LYS A 86 -28.29 12.06 6.61
N ASN A 87 -28.40 10.84 7.13
CA ASN A 87 -29.69 10.22 7.42
C ASN A 87 -30.31 10.79 8.70
N ASN A 88 -29.50 10.99 9.75
CA ASN A 88 -29.97 11.60 11.01
C ASN A 88 -30.40 13.07 10.86
N LEU A 89 -29.88 13.80 9.87
CA LEU A 89 -30.29 15.19 9.58
C LEU A 89 -31.58 15.30 8.75
N LYS A 90 -32.15 14.19 8.30
CA LYS A 90 -33.37 14.15 7.48
C LYS A 90 -34.60 13.64 8.23
N GLU A 91 -34.44 13.14 9.45
CA GLU A 91 -35.50 12.86 10.42
C GLU A 91 -35.77 14.11 11.29
#